data_AF-A0A498LM95-F1
#
_entry.id   AF-A0A498LM95-F1
#
_cell.length_a   1.000
_cell.length_b   1.000
_cell.length_c   1.000
_cell.angle_alpha   90.00
_cell.angle_beta   90.00
_cell.angle_gamma   90.00
#
_symmetry.space_group_name_H-M   'P 1'
#
loop_
_entity.id
_entity.type
_entity.pdbx_description
1 polymer ?
#
loop_
_entity_poly.entity_id
_entity_poly.type
_entity_poly.pdbx_seq_one_letter_code
_entity_poly.pdbx_strand_id
1 'polypeptide(L)'
;MFATQATCGSHTNIDSYTSSVLDHINTTIDSVTTQKQITIYPNQKPWMNKEVRILLKARNTAFRSGDLKLLKKIQTFQNTQNLVFIFKKNTCVIC
;
A
#
# COMPACT_ATOMS: atom_id res chain seq x y z
N MET A 1 -8.90 -23.32 7.77
CA MET A 1 -9.63 -24.51 7.30
C MET A 1 -11.10 -24.27 7.65
N PHE A 2 -11.97 -24.11 6.67
CA PHE A 2 -13.42 -23.96 6.91
C PHE A 2 -14.07 -25.33 7.11
N ALA A 3 -15.22 -25.39 7.79
CA ALA A 3 -15.95 -26.64 7.97
C ALA A 3 -16.40 -27.18 6.60
N THR A 4 -16.17 -28.46 6.31
CA THR A 4 -16.57 -29.09 5.04
C THR A 4 -18.09 -29.22 4.89
N GLN A 5 -18.84 -29.18 5.99
CA GLN A 5 -20.30 -29.06 6.07
C GLN A 5 -20.71 -28.63 7.49
N ALA A 6 -21.81 -27.89 7.63
CA ALA A 6 -22.41 -27.61 8.93
C ALA A 6 -23.53 -28.59 9.20
N THR A 7 -23.25 -29.65 9.95
CA THR A 7 -24.20 -30.76 10.15
C THR A 7 -24.90 -30.62 11.50
N CYS A 8 -26.23 -30.38 11.49
CA CYS A 8 -27.08 -30.58 12.66
C CYS A 8 -28.07 -31.70 12.30
N GLY A 9 -27.66 -32.96 12.50
CA GLY A 9 -28.40 -34.12 11.99
C GLY A 9 -28.38 -34.20 10.45
N SER A 10 -29.53 -34.40 9.80
CA SER A 10 -29.66 -34.47 8.34
C SER A 10 -29.80 -33.10 7.65
N HIS A 11 -29.80 -32.00 8.41
CA HIS A 11 -30.01 -30.66 7.88
C HIS A 11 -28.72 -29.83 7.96
N THR A 12 -28.37 -29.15 6.86
CA THR A 12 -27.26 -28.21 6.84
C THR A 12 -27.65 -26.96 7.63
N ASN A 13 -26.94 -26.66 8.73
CA ASN A 13 -27.08 -25.41 9.46
C ASN A 13 -26.32 -24.31 8.69
N ILE A 14 -27.05 -23.63 7.81
CA ILE A 14 -26.48 -22.64 6.90
C ILE A 14 -25.77 -21.49 7.63
N ASP A 15 -26.26 -21.09 8.80
CA ASP A 15 -25.68 -20.02 9.59
C ASP A 15 -24.30 -20.41 10.11
N SER A 16 -24.15 -21.62 10.65
CA SER A 16 -22.87 -22.12 11.14
C SER A 16 -21.83 -22.28 10.01
N TYR A 17 -22.25 -22.73 8.83
CA TYR A 17 -21.33 -22.85 7.69
C TYR A 17 -20.87 -21.47 7.20
N THR A 18 -21.81 -20.53 7.05
CA THR A 18 -21.50 -19.17 6.58
C THR A 18 -20.60 -18.42 7.57
N SER A 19 -20.80 -18.57 8.88
CA SER A 19 -19.89 -18.04 9.90
C SER A 19 -18.47 -18.62 9.75
N SER A 20 -18.32 -19.94 9.57
CA SER A 20 -17.01 -20.58 9.41
C SER A 20 -16.25 -20.09 8.17
N VAL A 21 -16.97 -19.88 7.07
CA VAL A 21 -16.38 -19.33 5.84
C VAL A 21 -15.94 -17.87 6.04
N LEU A 22 -16.78 -17.05 6.69
CA LEU A 22 -16.45 -15.66 6.98
C LEU A 22 -15.20 -15.54 7.86
N ASP A 23 -15.12 -16.33 8.93
CA ASP A 23 -13.96 -16.37 9.82
C ASP A 23 -12.69 -16.79 9.08
N HIS A 24 -12.79 -17.75 8.17
CA HIS A 24 -11.66 -18.16 7.36
C HIS A 24 -11.16 -17.04 6.44
N ILE A 25 -12.07 -16.32 5.78
CA ILE A 25 -11.73 -15.17 4.94
C ILE A 25 -11.03 -14.09 5.78
N ASN A 26 -11.62 -13.72 6.92
CA ASN A 26 -11.05 -12.70 7.81
C ASN A 26 -9.66 -13.09 8.30
N THR A 27 -9.49 -14.33 8.77
CA THR A 27 -8.18 -14.83 9.22
C THR A 27 -7.16 -14.81 8.09
N THR A 28 -7.58 -15.17 6.87
CA THR A 28 -6.71 -15.13 5.70
C THR A 28 -6.31 -13.69 5.39
N ILE A 29 -7.25 -12.75 5.38
CA ILE A 29 -6.99 -11.31 5.21
C ILE A 29 -5.98 -10.84 6.24
N ASP A 30 -6.19 -11.12 7.52
CA ASP A 30 -5.30 -10.68 8.59
C ASP A 30 -3.91 -11.32 8.50
N SER A 31 -3.80 -12.54 7.98
CA SER A 31 -2.51 -13.21 7.80
C SER A 31 -1.71 -12.70 6.59
N VAL A 32 -2.40 -12.35 5.49
CA VAL A 32 -1.75 -11.91 4.24
C VAL A 32 -1.59 -10.40 4.15
N THR A 33 -2.42 -9.64 4.86
CA THR A 33 -2.35 -8.19 4.92
C THR A 33 -1.63 -7.75 6.18
N THR A 34 -0.74 -6.76 6.05
CA THR A 34 -0.11 -6.15 7.22
C THR A 34 -0.74 -4.79 7.44
N GLN A 35 -1.45 -4.63 8.56
CA GLN A 35 -1.96 -3.33 8.96
C GLN A 35 -0.81 -2.45 9.44
N LYS A 36 -0.67 -1.26 8.84
CA LYS A 36 0.29 -0.25 9.28
C LYS A 36 -0.46 1.03 9.60
N GLN A 37 -0.40 1.45 10.86
CA GLN A 37 -0.93 2.74 11.27
C GLN A 37 0.08 3.82 10.90
N ILE A 38 -0.37 4.84 10.16
CA ILE A 38 0.46 5.97 9.72
C ILE A 38 -0.23 7.26 10.18
N THR A 39 0.46 8.05 11.00
CA THR A 39 0.00 9.40 11.36
C THR A 39 0.33 10.36 10.23
N ILE A 40 -0.69 10.96 9.64
CA ILE A 40 -0.56 11.90 8.52
C ILE A 40 -0.91 13.31 9.04
N TYR A 41 0.03 14.23 8.92
CA TYR A 41 -0.24 15.65 9.15
C TYR A 41 -0.75 16.29 7.84
N PRO A 42 -1.61 17.32 7.88
CA PRO A 42 -2.18 17.94 6.68
C PRO A 42 -1.15 18.36 5.61
N ASN A 43 0.03 18.82 6.07
CA ASN A 43 1.14 19.23 5.21
C ASN A 43 2.15 18.11 4.91
N GLN A 44 2.03 16.95 5.57
CA GLN A 44 2.90 15.80 5.37
C GLN A 44 2.14 14.71 4.62
N LYS A 45 2.12 14.86 3.31
CA LYS A 45 1.52 13.86 2.45
C LYS A 45 2.16 12.47 2.70
N PRO A 46 1.38 11.37 2.83
CA PRO A 46 1.91 10.03 3.12
C PRO A 46 2.85 9.46 2.04
N TRP A 47 2.79 10.00 0.82
CA TRP A 47 3.75 9.69 -0.26
C TRP A 47 5.06 10.48 -0.14
N MET A 48 5.12 11.52 0.71
CA MET A 48 6.30 12.35 0.92
C MET A 48 7.16 11.82 2.07
N ASN A 49 7.96 10.79 1.76
CA ASN A 49 8.93 10.21 2.69
C ASN A 49 10.24 11.02 2.75
N LYS A 50 11.10 10.71 3.74
CA LYS A 50 12.42 11.35 3.91
C LYS A 50 13.29 11.22 2.66
N GLU A 51 13.32 10.05 2.04
CA GLU A 51 14.10 9.76 0.84
C GLU A 51 13.62 10.61 -0.35
N VAL A 52 12.30 10.69 -0.55
CA VAL A 52 11.69 11.54 -1.59
C VAL A 52 12.08 13.01 -1.39
N ARG A 53 12.06 13.50 -0.13
CA ARG A 53 12.52 14.86 0.20
C ARG A 53 14.00 15.08 -0.12
N ILE A 54 14.86 14.11 0.16
CA ILE A 54 16.30 14.18 -0.15
C ILE A 54 16.51 14.23 -1.67
N LEU A 55 15.81 13.39 -2.43
CA LEU A 55 15.89 13.36 -3.89
C LEU A 55 15.44 14.68 -4.53
N LEU A 56 14.34 15.27 -4.03
CA LEU A 56 13.86 16.57 -4.53
C LEU A 56 14.86 17.69 -4.21
N LYS A 57 15.48 17.68 -3.02
CA LYS A 57 16.53 18.64 -2.66
C LYS A 57 17.74 18.48 -3.59
N ALA A 58 18.24 17.27 -3.78
CA ALA A 58 19.37 17.00 -4.66
C ALA A 58 19.08 17.45 -6.11
N ARG A 59 17.88 17.17 -6.63
CA ARG A 59 17.43 17.63 -7.95
C ARG A 59 17.44 19.16 -8.06
N ASN A 60 16.90 19.86 -7.05
CA ASN A 60 16.87 21.32 -7.04
C ASN A 60 18.28 21.93 -6.95
N THR A 61 19.19 21.32 -6.19
CA THR A 61 20.60 21.74 -6.15
C THR A 61 21.28 21.56 -7.50
N ALA A 62 21.10 20.40 -8.14
CA ALA A 62 21.65 20.10 -9.47
C ALA A 62 21.17 21.07 -10.55
N PHE A 63 19.87 21.40 -10.50
CA PHE A 63 19.26 22.36 -11.38
C PHE A 63 19.88 23.75 -11.20
N ARG A 64 20.04 24.20 -9.95
CA ARG A 64 20.66 25.49 -9.63
C ARG A 64 22.15 25.54 -9.97
N SER A 65 22.86 24.42 -9.89
CA SER A 65 24.28 24.34 -10.25
C SER A 65 24.54 24.18 -11.75
N GLY A 66 23.49 24.00 -12.57
CA GLY A 66 23.62 23.77 -14.01
C GLY A 66 24.22 22.39 -14.38
N ASP A 67 24.30 21.45 -13.44
CA ASP A 67 24.86 20.12 -13.71
C ASP A 67 23.82 19.22 -14.38
N LEU A 68 23.82 19.27 -15.71
CA LEU A 68 22.90 18.51 -16.57
C LEU A 68 23.10 16.99 -16.45
N LYS A 69 24.32 16.52 -16.12
CA LYS A 69 24.61 15.08 -15.98
C LYS A 69 23.99 14.55 -14.68
N LEU A 70 24.17 15.28 -13.59
CA LEU A 70 23.60 14.94 -12.29
C LEU A 70 22.08 15.08 -12.29
N LEU A 71 21.53 16.11 -12.96
CA LEU A 71 20.09 16.28 -13.16
C LEU A 71 19.48 15.06 -13.88
N LYS A 72 20.06 14.64 -15.01
CA LYS A 72 19.60 13.46 -15.77
C LYS A 72 19.61 12.19 -14.93
N LYS A 73 20.69 11.97 -14.15
CA LYS A 73 20.84 10.80 -13.26
C LYS A 73 19.80 10.78 -12.14
N ILE A 74 19.51 11.93 -11.53
CA ILE A 74 18.48 12.03 -10.49
C ILE A 74 17.08 11.86 -11.12
N GLN A 75 16.88 12.36 -12.33
CA GLN A 75 15.58 12.30 -13.01
C GLN A 75 15.21 10.88 -13.45
N THR A 76 16.17 10.07 -13.92
CA THR A 76 15.91 8.64 -14.22
C THR A 76 15.53 7.85 -12.96
N PHE A 77 16.19 8.13 -11.83
CA PHE A 77 15.85 7.54 -10.53
C PHE A 77 14.50 8.04 -9.99
N GLN A 78 14.15 9.32 -10.21
CA GLN A 78 12.83 9.84 -9.89
C GLN A 78 11.74 9.20 -10.75
N ASN A 79 12.01 8.88 -12.01
CA ASN A 79 11.02 8.26 -12.92
C ASN A 79 10.70 6.81 -12.54
N THR A 80 11.69 6.03 -12.09
CA THR A 80 11.45 4.68 -11.54
C THR A 80 10.64 4.72 -10.25
N GLN A 81 10.89 5.70 -9.38
CA GLN A 81 10.12 5.90 -8.15
C GLN A 81 8.72 6.53 -8.41
N ASN A 82 8.57 7.36 -9.45
CA ASN A 82 7.30 8.00 -9.82
C ASN A 82 6.28 7.02 -10.37
N LEU A 83 6.69 5.94 -11.03
CA LEU A 83 5.75 4.88 -11.44
C LEU A 83 5.02 4.32 -10.22
N VAL A 84 5.73 4.02 -9.14
CA VAL A 84 5.11 3.60 -7.85
C VAL A 84 4.22 4.69 -7.26
N PHE A 85 4.58 5.96 -7.46
CA PHE A 85 3.88 7.13 -6.92
C PHE A 85 2.55 7.45 -7.63
N ILE A 86 2.50 7.33 -8.97
CA ILE A 86 1.30 7.55 -9.78
C ILE A 86 0.27 6.47 -9.47
N PHE A 87 0.71 5.20 -9.39
CA PHE A 87 -0.16 4.11 -8.94
C PHE A 87 -0.72 4.36 -7.53
N LYS A 88 0.09 4.90 -6.61
CA LYS A 88 -0.32 5.16 -5.22
C LYS A 88 -1.18 6.42 -5.02
N LYS A 89 -1.14 7.38 -5.95
CA LYS A 89 -2.08 8.52 -5.97
C LYS A 89 -3.47 8.12 -6.45
N ASN A 90 -3.56 7.14 -7.36
CA ASN A 90 -4.82 6.69 -7.94
C ASN A 90 -5.50 5.56 -7.14
N THR A 91 -4.82 4.97 -6.15
CA THR A 91 -5.39 3.99 -5.20
C THR A 91 -5.75 4.60 -3.85
N CYS A 92 -5.81 5.93 -3.73
CA CYS A 92 -6.32 6.62 -2.54
C CYS A 92 -7.87 6.60 -2.50
N VAL A 93 -8.45 5.41 -2.70
CA VAL A 93 -9.82 5.01 -2.42
C VAL A 93 -9.66 3.54 -2.04
N ILE A 94 -10.21 3.11 -0.90
CA ILE A 94 -9.88 1.87 -0.17
C ILE A 94 -8.77 2.09 0.88
N CYS A 95 -9.11 2.88 1.89
CA CYS A 95 -8.80 2.55 3.28
C CYS A 95 -10.14 2.28 3.97
#